data_AF-A0A1E5JMT5-F1
#
_entry.id   AF-A0A1E5JMT5-F1
#
_cell.length_a   1.000
_cell.length_b   1.000
_cell.length_c   1.000
_cell.angle_alpha   90.00
_cell.angle_beta   90.00
_cell.angle_gamma   90.00
#
_symmetry.space_group_name_H-M   'P 1'
#
loop_
_entity.id
_entity.type
_entity.pdbx_description
1 polymer ?
#
loop_
_entity_poly.entity_id
_entity_poly.type
_entity_poly.pdbx_seq_one_letter_code
_entity_poly.pdbx_strand_id
1 'polypeptide(L)'
;MTNVINLNKKRKAKNCLEHEKQASENRIKFGRTKKEKQIEKQENERHERHLDGHKLEKKRKNKRPVRLNKSTFIIDSLQNHNSDFR
;
A
#
# COMPACT_ATOMS: atom_id res chain seq x y z
N MET A 1 -10.82 64.79 10.96
CA MET A 1 -11.32 63.44 10.65
C MET A 1 -10.33 62.42 11.17
N THR A 2 -10.72 61.63 12.16
CA THR A 2 -9.87 60.59 12.76
C THR A 2 -10.06 59.28 12.02
N ASN A 3 -9.02 58.84 11.31
CA ASN A 3 -8.99 57.53 10.66
C ASN A 3 -8.84 56.43 11.72
N VAL A 4 -9.97 55.84 12.13
CA VAL A 4 -9.96 54.67 13.03
C VAL A 4 -9.45 53.46 12.25
N ILE A 5 -8.18 53.11 12.46
CA ILE A 5 -7.56 51.95 11.82
C ILE A 5 -8.00 50.67 12.55
N ASN A 6 -8.64 49.77 11.81
CA ASN A 6 -9.01 48.45 12.34
C ASN A 6 -7.79 47.52 12.34
N LEU A 7 -7.25 47.23 13.53
CA LEU A 7 -6.09 46.37 13.73
C LEU A 7 -6.35 44.90 13.34
N ASN A 8 -7.60 44.42 13.39
CA ASN A 8 -7.94 43.06 12.99
C ASN A 8 -7.77 42.85 11.49
N LYS A 9 -8.19 43.85 10.68
CA LYS A 9 -7.97 43.82 9.22
C LYS A 9 -6.46 43.82 8.90
N LYS A 10 -5.68 44.63 9.61
CA LYS A 10 -4.22 44.68 9.46
C LYS A 10 -3.56 43.34 9.80
N ARG A 11 -3.95 42.71 10.93
CA ARG A 11 -3.45 41.37 11.31
C ARG A 11 -3.82 40.31 10.29
N LYS A 12 -5.08 40.30 9.82
CA LYS A 12 -5.55 39.36 8.80
C LYS A 12 -4.75 39.49 7.51
N ALA A 13 -4.51 40.72 7.05
CA ALA A 13 -3.69 40.96 5.86
C ALA A 13 -2.26 40.43 6.03
N LYS A 14 -1.63 40.66 7.19
CA LYS A 14 -0.30 40.11 7.50
C LYS A 14 -0.29 38.57 7.43
N ASN A 15 -1.27 37.92 8.05
CA ASN A 15 -1.36 36.45 8.04
C ASN A 15 -1.55 35.90 6.63
N CYS A 16 -2.39 36.56 5.80
CA CYS A 16 -2.56 36.16 4.40
C CYS A 16 -1.23 36.23 3.62
N LEU A 17 -0.44 37.29 3.81
CA LEU A 17 0.87 37.43 3.17
C LEU A 17 1.88 36.37 3.65
N GLU A 18 1.89 36.05 4.95
CA GLU A 18 2.72 34.98 5.50
C GLU A 18 2.35 33.61 4.93
N HIS A 19 1.05 33.32 4.81
CA HIS A 19 0.58 32.08 4.18
C HIS A 19 0.95 31.98 2.70
N GLU A 20 0.92 33.10 1.96
CA GLU A 20 1.32 33.11 0.55
C GLU A 20 2.82 32.85 0.38
N LYS A 21 3.67 33.42 1.23
CA LYS A 21 5.12 33.13 1.27
C LYS A 21 5.38 31.65 1.61
N GLN A 22 4.71 31.13 2.63
CA GLN A 22 4.82 29.70 2.95
C GLN A 22 4.35 28.82 1.78
N ALA A 23 3.32 29.23 1.05
CA ALA A 23 2.84 28.49 -0.12
C ALA A 23 3.87 28.50 -1.26
N SER A 24 4.55 29.61 -1.53
CA SER A 24 5.61 29.67 -2.54
C SER A 24 6.84 28.85 -2.12
N GLU A 25 7.27 28.93 -0.86
CA GLU A 25 8.32 28.10 -0.30
C GLU A 25 7.99 26.61 -0.40
N ASN A 26 6.75 26.22 -0.10
CA ASN A 26 6.31 24.84 -0.22
C ASN A 26 6.28 24.35 -1.68
N ARG A 27 5.94 25.22 -2.64
CA ARG A 27 6.03 24.89 -4.08
C ARG A 27 7.47 24.60 -4.49
N ILE A 28 8.43 25.41 -4.02
CA ILE A 28 9.86 25.20 -4.31
C ILE A 28 10.38 23.95 -3.60
N LYS A 29 10.11 23.81 -2.30
CA LYS A 29 10.68 22.76 -1.45
C LYS A 29 10.14 21.37 -1.79
N PHE A 30 8.85 21.26 -2.10
CA PHE A 30 8.20 19.98 -2.32
C PHE A 30 7.84 19.72 -3.77
N GLY A 31 7.94 20.72 -4.66
CA GLY A 31 7.64 20.62 -6.10
C GLY A 31 6.17 20.35 -6.44
N ARG A 32 5.39 19.78 -5.51
CA ARG A 32 3.99 19.41 -5.68
C ARG A 32 3.10 20.07 -4.64
N THR A 33 1.98 20.63 -5.08
CA THR A 33 0.98 21.22 -4.17
C THR A 33 0.17 20.14 -3.44
N LYS A 34 -0.50 20.51 -2.34
CA LYS A 34 -1.38 19.58 -1.62
C LYS A 34 -2.49 19.01 -2.53
N LYS A 35 -3.00 19.82 -3.47
CA LYS A 35 -4.04 19.41 -4.42
C LYS A 35 -3.51 18.35 -5.39
N GLU A 36 -2.33 18.56 -5.96
CA GLU A 36 -1.68 17.58 -6.85
C GLU A 36 -1.43 16.26 -6.14
N LYS A 37 -0.92 16.28 -4.91
CA LYS A 37 -0.74 15.07 -4.10
C LYS A 37 -2.06 14.32 -3.87
N GLN A 38 -3.15 15.04 -3.67
CA GLN A 38 -4.45 14.43 -3.45
C GLN A 38 -5.00 13.78 -4.73
N ILE A 39 -4.84 14.44 -5.87
CA ILE A 39 -5.22 13.89 -7.18
C ILE A 39 -4.40 12.63 -7.47
N GLU A 40 -3.08 12.68 -7.30
CA GLU A 40 -2.19 11.54 -7.51
C GLU A 40 -2.57 10.36 -6.60
N LYS A 41 -2.89 10.63 -5.33
CA LYS A 41 -3.37 9.60 -4.40
C LYS A 41 -4.69 8.98 -4.89
N GLN A 42 -5.64 9.79 -5.35
CA GLN A 42 -6.92 9.29 -5.86
C GLN A 42 -6.76 8.45 -7.13
N GLU A 43 -5.89 8.87 -8.05
CA GLU A 43 -5.59 8.10 -9.26
C GLU A 43 -4.90 6.78 -8.90
N ASN A 44 -3.94 6.79 -7.98
CA ASN A 44 -3.30 5.55 -7.49
C ASN A 44 -4.31 4.61 -6.85
N GLU A 45 -5.20 5.11 -5.98
CA GLU A 45 -6.26 4.29 -5.38
C GLU A 45 -7.21 3.72 -6.45
N ARG A 46 -7.55 4.49 -7.50
CA ARG A 46 -8.36 4.01 -8.62
C ARG A 46 -7.63 2.88 -9.36
N HIS A 47 -6.34 3.06 -9.66
CA HIS A 47 -5.53 2.05 -10.31
C HIS A 47 -5.42 0.78 -9.47
N GLU A 48 -5.18 0.90 -8.16
CA GLU A 48 -5.14 -0.24 -7.24
C GLU A 48 -6.46 -1.01 -7.22
N ARG A 49 -7.60 -0.31 -7.09
CA ARG A 49 -8.93 -0.94 -7.13
C ARG A 49 -9.20 -1.63 -8.47
N HIS A 50 -8.78 -1.02 -9.58
CA HIS A 50 -8.91 -1.63 -10.90
C HIS A 50 -8.07 -2.90 -11.01
N LEU A 51 -6.83 -2.88 -10.55
CA LEU A 51 -5.95 -4.05 -10.54
C LEU A 51 -6.48 -5.16 -9.61
N ASP A 52 -7.01 -4.78 -8.44
CA ASP A 52 -7.58 -5.73 -7.48
C ASP A 52 -8.85 -6.40 -8.03
N GLY A 53 -9.74 -5.65 -8.69
CA GLY A 53 -10.92 -6.21 -9.36
C GLY A 53 -10.59 -7.21 -10.47
N HIS A 54 -9.42 -7.05 -11.12
CA HIS A 54 -8.93 -7.98 -12.14
C HIS A 54 -7.96 -9.03 -11.61
N LYS A 55 -7.70 -9.04 -10.30
CA LYS A 55 -6.81 -10.00 -9.68
C LYS A 55 -7.49 -11.37 -9.64
N LEU A 56 -7.14 -12.23 -10.58
CA LEU A 56 -7.44 -13.64 -10.48
C LEU A 56 -6.59 -14.23 -9.35
N GLU A 57 -7.23 -14.56 -8.22
CA GLU A 57 -6.71 -15.49 -7.23
C GLU A 57 -6.12 -16.69 -7.98
N LYS A 58 -4.79 -16.74 -8.07
CA LYS A 58 -4.07 -17.82 -8.74
C LYS A 58 -4.34 -19.05 -7.89
N LYS A 59 -5.44 -19.76 -8.19
CA LYS A 59 -5.85 -21.01 -7.53
C LYS A 59 -4.57 -21.79 -7.34
N ARG A 60 -4.11 -21.89 -6.08
CA ARG A 60 -3.05 -22.81 -5.69
C ARG A 60 -3.46 -24.10 -6.37
N LYS A 61 -2.70 -24.52 -7.39
CA LYS A 61 -2.96 -25.76 -8.10
C LYS A 61 -3.00 -26.80 -6.99
N ASN A 62 -4.20 -27.22 -6.60
CA ASN A 62 -4.38 -28.30 -5.64
C ASN A 62 -3.64 -29.46 -6.30
N LYS A 63 -2.42 -29.71 -5.82
CA LYS A 63 -1.66 -30.92 -6.15
C LYS A 63 -2.54 -32.03 -5.64
N ARG A 64 -3.40 -32.56 -6.52
CA ARG A 64 -4.29 -33.67 -6.20
C ARG A 64 -3.35 -34.75 -5.65
N PRO A 65 -3.52 -35.25 -4.41
CA PRO A 65 -2.72 -36.35 -3.97
C PRO A 65 -3.01 -37.51 -4.91
N VAL A 66 -1.97 -37.96 -5.62
CA VAL A 66 -2.04 -39.15 -6.47
C VAL A 66 -2.49 -40.27 -5.53
N ARG A 67 -3.60 -40.93 -5.86
CA ARG A 67 -4.13 -42.02 -5.03
C ARG A 67 -3.07 -43.12 -5.00
N LEU A 68 -2.33 -43.23 -3.89
CA LEU A 68 -1.47 -44.39 -3.68
C LEU A 68 -2.36 -45.62 -3.54
N ASN A 69 -2.14 -46.57 -4.42
CA ASN A 69 -2.72 -47.89 -4.42
C ASN A 69 -2.30 -48.56 -3.09
N LYS A 70 -3.24 -49.14 -2.33
CA LYS A 70 -2.96 -49.79 -1.04
C LYS A 70 -1.85 -50.87 -1.08
N SER A 71 -1.45 -51.35 -2.26
CA SER A 71 -0.37 -52.34 -2.43
C SER A 71 1.03 -51.81 -2.11
N THR A 72 1.27 -50.49 -2.14
CA THR A 72 2.60 -49.94 -1.86
C THR A 72 2.91 -49.85 -0.36
N PHE A 73 1.92 -49.98 0.52
CA PHE A 73 2.12 -49.89 1.98
C PHE A 73 2.69 -51.17 2.61
N ILE A 74 2.67 -52.31 1.89
CA ILE A 74 3.16 -53.60 2.40
C ILE A 74 4.65 -53.80 2.09
N ILE A 75 5.20 -53.13 1.08
CA ILE A 75 6.59 -53.36 0.64
C ILE A 75 7.58 -52.53 1.48
N ASP A 76 7.23 -51.29 1.84
CA ASP A 76 8.13 -50.41 2.62
C ASP A 76 8.27 -50.83 4.11
N SER A 77 7.39 -51.70 4.62
CA SER A 77 7.46 -52.21 5.99
C SER A 77 8.32 -53.49 6.15
N LEU A 78 8.79 -54.08 5.05
CA LEU A 78 9.62 -55.30 5.06
C LEU A 78 11.12 -55.04 4.82
N GLN A 79 11.57 -53.79 4.72
CA GLN A 79 12.97 -53.44 4.51
C GLN A 79 13.66 -52.75 5.69
N ASN A 80 13.10 -52.80 6.91
CA ASN A 80 13.72 -52.13 8.07
C ASN A 80 13.87 -52.97 9.34
N HIS A 81 14.15 -54.27 9.19
CA HIS A 81 14.69 -55.09 10.28
C HIS A 81 15.62 -56.16 9.71
N ASN A 82 16.89 -55.81 9.51
CA ASN A 82 18.03 -56.75 9.51
C ASN A 82 19.35 -55.97 9.37
N SER A 83 19.81 -55.37 10.48
CA SER A 83 21.24 -55.21 10.76
C SER A 83 21.41 -54.76 12.21
N ASP A 84 21.19 -55.70 13.14
CA ASP A 84 21.77 -55.65 14.48
C ASP A 84 21.93 -57.10 14.97
N PHE A 85 22.89 -57.81 14.37
CA PHE A 85 23.52 -58.97 15.01
C PHE A 85 24.95 -59.12 14.50
N ARG A 86 25.88 -58.82 15.42
CA ARG A 86 27.35 -58.86 15.38
C ARG A 86 28.10 -57.72 14.69
#